data_AF-A0A418ZY81-F1
#
_entry.id   AF-A0A418ZY81-F1
#
_cell.length_a   1.000
_cell.length_b   1.000
_cell.length_c   1.000
_cell.angle_alpha   90.00
_cell.angle_beta   90.00
_cell.angle_gamma   90.00
#
_symmetry.space_group_name_H-M   'P 1'
#
loop_
_entity.id
_entity.type
_entity.pdbx_description
1 polymer ?
#
loop_
_entity_poly.entity_id
_entity_poly.type
_entity_poly.pdbx_seq_one_letter_code
_entity_poly.pdbx_strand_id
1 'polypeptide(L)'
;MRKLLLVGPLAHPALRAVLAVDGRETVLAGRLTGGARAGIDAGGWPVLTEAEGTLPAIEARITPALARYGEVMDLRVLPRPEGQVPGATPGQGDAPDWDAADWLPDLAAEIARLILEAPMDRPAGLIARRLPMIGVWAESRMRARGSVPSGGDLVPLRGRDDIRLHGRREPFAGYFAVEEWRLSHRTHAGGFTPEVRREGFVMGDAVVVLPWDPVRDRVLLVEQFRMGPAMRHDPQPWLLEAVAGRVDAGETVEEAARREAPEEADLRVRRLFPALHHYPSPGAVTEFLYMFVGIADLPDDSAGVHGLDGETEDIRGHLLDRAELTRMVLAGQISNGPLVMLALWLDREAERLRAEAGG
;
A
#
# COMPACT_ATOMS: atom_id res chain seq x y z
N MET A 1 -11.97 36.65 -15.89
CA MET A 1 -11.98 35.33 -15.20
C MET A 1 -11.56 35.55 -13.77
N ARG A 2 -12.21 34.91 -12.79
CA ARG A 2 -11.72 34.93 -11.40
C ARG A 2 -10.38 34.16 -11.32
N LYS A 3 -9.46 34.62 -10.48
CA LYS A 3 -8.15 33.98 -10.28
C LYS A 3 -8.33 32.60 -9.67
N LEU A 4 -7.51 31.62 -10.03
CA LEU A 4 -7.42 30.33 -9.35
C LEU A 4 -6.28 30.41 -8.33
N LEU A 5 -6.58 30.17 -7.06
CA LEU A 5 -5.63 30.27 -5.95
C LEU A 5 -5.49 28.89 -5.31
N LEU A 6 -4.35 28.25 -5.52
CA LEU A 6 -4.04 26.97 -4.87
C LEU A 6 -3.44 27.24 -3.50
N VAL A 7 -3.85 26.46 -2.51
CA VAL A 7 -3.42 26.59 -1.10
C VAL A 7 -3.09 25.22 -0.53
N GLY A 8 -2.33 25.20 0.58
CA GLY A 8 -2.01 23.99 1.32
C GLY A 8 -1.51 22.85 0.42
N PRO A 9 -2.13 21.66 0.45
CA PRO A 9 -1.73 20.51 -0.36
C PRO A 9 -1.64 20.79 -1.87
N LEU A 10 -2.60 21.50 -2.48
CA LEU A 10 -2.55 21.81 -3.93
C LEU A 10 -1.48 22.83 -4.30
N ALA A 11 -1.06 23.68 -3.35
CA ALA A 11 0.05 24.60 -3.53
C ALA A 11 1.41 23.91 -3.38
N HIS A 12 1.45 22.73 -2.76
CA HIS A 12 2.70 22.05 -2.43
C HIS A 12 3.46 21.62 -3.69
N PRO A 13 4.80 21.81 -3.76
CA PRO A 13 5.59 21.49 -4.94
C PRO A 13 5.43 20.07 -5.47
N ALA A 14 5.32 19.07 -4.57
CA ALA A 14 5.16 17.67 -4.94
C ALA A 14 3.91 17.40 -5.81
N LEU A 15 2.75 17.94 -5.40
CA LEU A 15 1.52 17.79 -6.18
C LEU A 15 1.54 18.65 -7.44
N ARG A 16 1.98 19.92 -7.34
CA ARG A 16 2.02 20.81 -8.51
C ARG A 16 2.88 20.25 -9.64
N ALA A 17 4.03 19.63 -9.33
CA ALA A 17 4.91 19.03 -10.32
C ALA A 17 4.20 17.93 -11.12
N VAL A 18 3.43 17.06 -10.45
CA VAL A 18 2.65 15.99 -11.11
C VAL A 18 1.47 16.56 -11.90
N LEU A 19 0.80 17.58 -11.37
CA LEU A 19 -0.34 18.23 -12.01
C LEU A 19 0.06 19.24 -13.11
N ALA A 20 1.37 19.36 -13.39
CA ALA A 20 1.96 20.30 -14.33
C ALA A 20 1.49 21.75 -14.10
N VAL A 21 1.33 22.15 -12.84
CA VAL A 21 0.84 23.47 -12.47
C VAL A 21 2.01 24.40 -12.15
N ASP A 22 2.19 25.40 -13.00
CA ASP A 22 2.99 26.58 -12.70
C ASP A 22 2.11 27.72 -12.18
N GLY A 23 2.69 28.61 -11.40
CA GLY A 23 1.97 29.78 -10.90
C GLY A 23 2.85 30.76 -10.16
N ARG A 24 2.28 31.93 -9.89
CA ARG A 24 2.94 33.03 -9.18
C ARG A 24 2.62 32.93 -7.70
N GLU A 25 3.65 33.01 -6.86
CA GLU A 25 3.46 33.09 -5.41
C GLU A 25 2.62 34.32 -5.03
N THR A 26 1.70 34.10 -4.09
CA THR A 26 0.83 35.11 -3.53
C THR A 26 0.42 34.70 -2.13
N VAL A 27 -0.49 35.47 -1.53
CA VAL A 27 -1.03 35.19 -0.20
C VAL A 27 -2.54 35.27 -0.26
N LEU A 28 -3.20 34.49 0.59
CA LEU A 28 -4.65 34.49 0.75
C LEU A 28 -4.97 34.74 2.22
N ALA A 29 -5.95 35.60 2.51
CA ALA A 29 -6.42 35.81 3.87
C ALA A 29 -7.14 34.55 4.40
N GLY A 30 -6.84 34.17 5.65
CA GLY A 30 -7.45 33.03 6.33
C GLY A 30 -6.45 32.04 6.90
N ARG A 31 -6.98 30.88 7.29
CA ARG A 31 -6.24 29.81 7.98
C ARG A 31 -6.74 28.44 7.51
N LEU A 32 -5.83 27.49 7.32
CA LEU A 32 -6.15 26.10 6.99
C LEU A 32 -6.02 25.22 8.23
N THR A 33 -7.00 24.35 8.45
CA THR A 33 -7.00 23.38 9.55
C THR A 33 -7.34 21.98 9.05
N GLY A 34 -6.83 20.95 9.71
CA GLY A 34 -6.98 19.54 9.29
C GLY A 34 -6.22 19.24 8.00
N GLY A 35 -6.73 18.30 7.18
CA GLY A 35 -6.15 18.03 5.86
C GLY A 35 -5.03 16.98 5.80
N ALA A 36 -4.78 16.23 6.88
CA ALA A 36 -3.74 15.19 6.93
C ALA A 36 -3.91 14.08 5.87
N ARG A 37 -5.13 13.90 5.36
CA ARG A 37 -5.48 12.93 4.31
C ARG A 37 -5.74 13.56 2.94
N ALA A 38 -5.41 14.83 2.76
CA ALA A 38 -5.64 15.54 1.51
C ALA A 38 -4.85 14.90 0.38
N GLY A 39 -5.49 14.72 -0.78
CA GLY A 39 -4.85 14.07 -1.91
C GLY A 39 -4.74 12.53 -1.80
N ILE A 40 -5.13 11.95 -0.67
CA ILE A 40 -5.22 10.50 -0.45
C ILE A 40 -6.68 10.07 -0.49
N ASP A 41 -7.48 10.68 0.40
CA ASP A 41 -8.93 10.47 0.46
C ASP A 41 -9.62 11.63 -0.28
N ALA A 42 -10.64 11.34 -1.10
CA ALA A 42 -11.36 12.39 -1.84
C ALA A 42 -11.96 13.46 -0.91
N GLY A 43 -12.37 13.08 0.30
CA GLY A 43 -12.88 13.99 1.33
C GLY A 43 -11.81 14.56 2.28
N GLY A 44 -10.53 14.24 2.10
CA GLY A 44 -9.48 14.54 3.07
C GLY A 44 -8.94 15.97 3.05
N TRP A 45 -9.54 16.89 2.29
CA TRP A 45 -9.05 18.25 2.06
C TRP A 45 -9.19 19.15 3.30
N PRO A 46 -8.26 20.10 3.53
CA PRO A 46 -8.31 20.98 4.69
C PRO A 46 -9.52 21.92 4.66
N VAL A 47 -9.91 22.39 5.84
CA VAL A 47 -10.93 23.43 6.01
C VAL A 47 -10.24 24.79 5.90
N LEU A 48 -10.79 25.70 5.07
CA LEU A 48 -10.34 27.08 4.98
C LEU A 48 -11.32 28.00 5.73
N THR A 49 -10.83 28.66 6.79
CA THR A 49 -11.60 29.59 7.62
C THR A 49 -11.17 31.04 7.38
N GLU A 50 -12.13 31.96 7.55
CA GLU A 50 -11.80 33.38 7.66
C GLU A 50 -11.19 33.63 9.04
N ALA A 51 -9.96 34.12 9.06
CA ALA A 51 -9.22 34.41 10.28
C ALA A 51 -8.27 35.60 10.05
N GLU A 52 -7.88 36.27 11.12
CA GLU A 52 -6.78 37.24 11.05
C GLU A 52 -5.47 36.51 10.69
N GLY A 53 -4.87 36.89 9.57
CA GLY A 53 -3.66 36.27 9.05
C GLY A 53 -3.72 36.00 7.55
N THR A 54 -2.61 35.52 7.01
CA THR A 54 -2.48 35.13 5.60
C THR A 54 -1.77 33.80 5.50
N LEU A 55 -2.19 32.97 4.55
CA LEU A 55 -1.49 31.75 4.17
C LEU A 55 -0.82 31.86 2.80
N PRO A 56 0.28 31.13 2.55
CA PRO A 56 0.88 31.03 1.23
C PRO A 56 -0.09 30.46 0.21
N ALA A 57 -0.11 31.04 -0.99
CA ALA A 57 -0.94 30.60 -2.09
C ALA A 57 -0.21 30.70 -3.43
N ILE A 58 -0.68 29.95 -4.42
CA ILE A 58 -0.17 30.00 -5.80
C ILE A 58 -1.31 30.46 -6.71
N GLU A 59 -1.15 31.62 -7.35
CA GLU A 59 -2.03 32.06 -8.44
C GLU A 59 -1.67 31.29 -9.71
N ALA A 60 -2.56 30.40 -10.14
CA ALA A 60 -2.31 29.45 -11.22
C ALA A 60 -3.42 29.44 -12.27
N ARG A 61 -3.26 28.60 -13.29
CA ARG A 61 -4.29 28.28 -14.28
C ARG A 61 -4.68 26.81 -14.16
N ILE A 62 -5.91 26.48 -14.56
CA ILE A 62 -6.34 25.08 -14.65
C ILE A 62 -5.60 24.42 -15.80
N THR A 63 -4.85 23.35 -15.50
CA THR A 63 -4.25 22.46 -16.49
C THR A 63 -5.16 21.26 -16.75
N PRO A 64 -5.01 20.54 -17.87
CA PRO A 64 -5.75 19.30 -18.11
C PRO A 64 -5.55 18.26 -17.00
N ALA A 65 -4.33 18.18 -16.45
CA ALA A 65 -4.01 17.29 -15.34
C ALA A 65 -4.73 17.71 -14.04
N LEU A 66 -4.69 19.01 -13.68
CA LEU A 66 -5.43 19.51 -12.52
C LEU A 66 -6.94 19.33 -12.67
N ALA A 67 -7.49 19.54 -13.87
CA ALA A 67 -8.91 19.32 -14.14
C ALA A 67 -9.31 17.86 -13.93
N ARG A 68 -8.59 16.92 -14.55
CA ARG A 68 -8.85 15.47 -14.39
C ARG A 68 -8.70 15.02 -12.94
N TYR A 69 -7.63 15.45 -12.28
CA TYR A 69 -7.41 15.16 -10.86
C TYR A 69 -8.55 15.73 -10.01
N GLY A 70 -8.99 16.94 -10.29
CA GLY A 70 -10.09 17.59 -9.60
C GLY A 70 -11.42 16.86 -9.72
N GLU A 71 -11.74 16.32 -10.90
CA GLU A 71 -12.93 15.50 -11.11
C GLU A 71 -12.88 14.18 -10.32
N VAL A 72 -11.72 13.53 -10.26
CA VAL A 72 -11.56 12.25 -9.55
C VAL A 72 -11.58 12.44 -8.03
N MET A 73 -10.95 13.50 -7.55
CA MET A 73 -10.84 13.80 -6.11
C MET A 73 -12.03 14.62 -5.57
N ASP A 74 -13.05 14.87 -6.40
CA ASP A 74 -14.21 15.73 -6.08
C ASP A 74 -13.79 17.07 -5.46
N LEU A 75 -12.83 17.76 -6.11
CA LEU A 75 -12.30 19.03 -5.64
C LEU A 75 -13.38 20.10 -5.62
N ARG A 76 -13.90 20.39 -4.43
CA ARG A 76 -14.78 21.54 -4.22
C ARG A 76 -14.01 22.84 -4.44
N VAL A 77 -14.64 23.76 -5.17
CA VAL A 77 -14.10 25.09 -5.46
C VAL A 77 -14.79 26.11 -4.56
N LEU A 78 -14.06 26.61 -3.57
CA LEU A 78 -14.56 27.63 -2.65
C LEU A 78 -14.41 29.04 -3.28
N PRO A 79 -15.49 29.82 -3.42
CA PRO A 79 -15.40 31.19 -3.88
C PRO A 79 -14.89 32.11 -2.75
N ARG A 80 -13.90 32.96 -3.05
CA ARG A 80 -13.37 34.01 -2.19
C ARG A 80 -13.37 35.36 -2.92
N PRO A 81 -13.34 36.51 -2.23
CA PRO A 81 -13.17 37.82 -2.87
C PRO A 81 -11.93 37.88 -3.79
N GLU A 82 -10.85 37.21 -3.40
CA GLU A 82 -9.56 37.20 -4.09
C GLU A 82 -9.52 36.24 -5.30
N GLY A 83 -10.41 35.24 -5.34
CA GLY A 83 -10.39 34.19 -6.38
C GLY A 83 -11.20 32.94 -6.04
N GLN A 84 -10.95 31.88 -6.80
CA GLN A 84 -11.50 30.54 -6.61
C GLN A 84 -10.42 29.66 -5.99
N VAL A 85 -10.76 28.96 -4.91
CA VAL A 85 -9.85 28.13 -4.13
C VAL A 85 -10.32 26.66 -4.21
N PRO A 86 -9.75 25.83 -5.11
CA PRO A 86 -10.01 24.40 -5.10
C PRO A 86 -9.28 23.72 -3.92
N GLY A 87 -9.72 22.51 -3.53
CA GLY A 87 -9.00 21.69 -2.56
C GLY A 87 -9.00 22.25 -1.14
N ALA A 88 -10.04 23.01 -0.82
CA ALA A 88 -10.37 23.41 0.54
C ALA A 88 -11.89 23.36 0.73
N THR A 89 -12.33 23.05 1.94
CA THR A 89 -13.76 23.01 2.30
C THR A 89 -14.12 24.18 3.22
N PRO A 90 -15.36 24.70 3.19
CA PRO A 90 -15.83 25.64 4.19
C PRO A 90 -16.14 24.91 5.50
N GLY A 91 -15.93 25.55 6.65
CA GLY A 91 -16.25 24.96 7.95
C GLY A 91 -15.72 25.77 9.12
N GLN A 92 -15.93 25.26 10.33
CA GLN A 92 -15.26 25.75 11.55
C GLN A 92 -13.96 24.95 11.74
N GLY A 93 -12.87 25.66 12.05
CA GLY A 93 -11.52 25.08 12.15
C GLY A 93 -11.25 24.45 13.51
N ASP A 94 -12.04 23.43 13.87
CA ASP A 94 -11.93 22.74 15.17
C ASP A 94 -10.76 21.73 15.20
N ALA A 95 -10.17 21.45 14.04
CA ALA A 95 -8.96 20.64 13.90
C ALA A 95 -7.69 21.48 14.10
N PRO A 96 -6.54 20.84 14.38
CA PRO A 96 -5.24 21.52 14.39
C PRO A 96 -4.96 22.25 13.08
N ASP A 97 -4.02 23.19 13.14
CA ASP A 97 -3.51 23.85 11.93
C ASP A 97 -3.02 22.85 10.92
N TRP A 98 -3.30 23.13 9.65
CA TRP A 98 -2.67 22.39 8.57
C TRP A 98 -1.17 22.69 8.60
N ASP A 99 -0.39 21.63 8.73
CA ASP A 99 1.07 21.65 8.59
C ASP A 99 1.46 20.70 7.46
N ALA A 100 2.39 21.13 6.61
CA ALA A 100 2.96 20.29 5.58
C ALA A 100 3.77 19.13 6.17
N ALA A 101 4.30 19.29 7.39
CA ALA A 101 5.06 18.25 8.10
C ALA A 101 4.19 17.07 8.56
N ASP A 102 2.91 17.31 8.86
CA ASP A 102 1.94 16.31 9.31
C ASP A 102 1.11 15.72 8.15
N TRP A 103 1.51 16.00 6.91
CA TRP A 103 0.85 15.53 5.69
C TRP A 103 1.82 14.66 4.87
N LEU A 104 1.28 13.81 3.98
CA LEU A 104 2.04 12.85 3.18
C LEU A 104 2.16 13.31 1.71
N PRO A 105 3.06 14.25 1.38
CA PRO A 105 3.13 14.87 0.06
C PRO A 105 3.51 13.90 -1.06
N ASP A 106 4.44 12.98 -0.80
CA ASP A 106 4.93 12.03 -1.80
C ASP A 106 3.87 11.00 -2.17
N LEU A 107 3.13 10.51 -1.17
CA LEU A 107 1.99 9.61 -1.37
C LEU A 107 0.90 10.29 -2.19
N ALA A 108 0.49 11.51 -1.81
CA ALA A 108 -0.51 12.27 -2.56
C ALA A 108 -0.07 12.52 -4.02
N ALA A 109 1.22 12.80 -4.25
CA ALA A 109 1.78 12.98 -5.57
C ALA A 109 1.80 11.69 -6.40
N GLU A 110 2.10 10.53 -5.80
CA GLU A 110 2.05 9.24 -6.49
C GLU A 110 0.60 8.81 -6.80
N ILE A 111 -0.36 9.08 -5.91
CA ILE A 111 -1.79 8.91 -6.18
C ILE A 111 -2.22 9.78 -7.36
N ALA A 112 -1.84 11.06 -7.38
CA ALA A 112 -2.12 11.95 -8.50
C ALA A 112 -1.54 11.38 -9.82
N ARG A 113 -0.31 10.83 -9.78
CA ARG A 113 0.32 10.21 -10.95
C ARG A 113 -0.49 9.01 -11.44
N LEU A 114 -0.94 8.12 -10.54
CA LEU A 114 -1.78 6.97 -10.89
C LEU A 114 -3.14 7.38 -11.50
N ILE A 115 -3.76 8.44 -10.97
CA ILE A 115 -5.00 9.01 -11.53
C ILE A 115 -4.79 9.50 -12.97
N LEU A 116 -3.67 10.18 -13.23
CA LEU A 116 -3.33 10.70 -14.56
C LEU A 116 -2.89 9.59 -15.52
N GLU A 117 -2.30 8.52 -14.99
CA GLU A 117 -1.88 7.33 -15.73
C GLU A 117 -3.05 6.43 -16.17
N ALA A 118 -4.20 6.53 -15.50
CA ALA A 118 -5.40 5.79 -15.86
C ALA A 118 -5.89 6.18 -17.28
N PRO A 119 -6.45 5.25 -18.08
CA PRO A 119 -6.96 5.52 -19.42
C PRO A 119 -7.84 6.76 -19.49
N MET A 120 -7.59 7.63 -20.46
CA MET A 120 -8.25 8.94 -20.58
C MET A 120 -9.77 8.83 -20.76
N ASP A 121 -10.22 7.79 -21.44
CA ASP A 121 -11.62 7.45 -21.68
C ASP A 121 -12.32 6.86 -20.44
N ARG A 122 -11.57 6.50 -19.39
CA ARG A 122 -12.16 6.03 -18.15
C ARG A 122 -12.84 7.18 -17.41
N PRO A 123 -14.14 7.06 -17.08
CA PRO A 123 -14.86 8.07 -16.30
C PRO A 123 -14.22 8.31 -14.92
N ALA A 124 -14.14 9.57 -14.52
CA ALA A 124 -13.56 9.97 -13.24
C ALA A 124 -14.20 9.24 -12.05
N GLY A 125 -15.52 9.05 -12.05
CA GLY A 125 -16.23 8.34 -10.99
C GLY A 125 -15.84 6.85 -10.83
N LEU A 126 -15.36 6.19 -11.90
CA LEU A 126 -14.83 4.82 -11.79
C LEU A 126 -13.42 4.79 -11.19
N ILE A 127 -12.62 5.83 -11.46
CA ILE A 127 -11.30 5.99 -10.82
C ILE A 127 -11.48 6.34 -9.35
N ALA A 128 -12.40 7.26 -9.03
CA ALA A 128 -12.71 7.71 -7.68
C ALA A 128 -13.09 6.54 -6.74
N ARG A 129 -13.91 5.60 -7.22
CA ARG A 129 -14.28 4.37 -6.47
C ARG A 129 -13.10 3.48 -6.13
N ARG A 130 -11.97 3.60 -6.85
CA ARG A 130 -10.75 2.82 -6.63
C ARG A 130 -9.71 3.59 -5.83
N LEU A 131 -9.97 4.82 -5.39
CA LEU A 131 -8.99 5.62 -4.64
C LEU A 131 -8.35 4.89 -3.45
N PRO A 132 -9.09 4.11 -2.62
CA PRO A 132 -8.46 3.33 -1.55
C PRO A 132 -7.38 2.38 -2.09
N MET A 133 -7.68 1.63 -3.15
CA MET A 133 -6.72 0.72 -3.78
C MET A 133 -5.59 1.46 -4.51
N ILE A 134 -5.88 2.60 -5.14
CA ILE A 134 -4.87 3.45 -5.77
C ILE A 134 -3.86 3.95 -4.74
N GLY A 135 -4.32 4.32 -3.54
CA GLY A 135 -3.44 4.69 -2.42
C GLY A 135 -2.49 3.56 -2.03
N VAL A 136 -3.01 2.33 -1.93
CA VAL A 136 -2.19 1.14 -1.67
C VAL A 136 -1.18 0.89 -2.79
N TRP A 137 -1.58 0.99 -4.06
CA TRP A 137 -0.67 0.82 -5.19
C TRP A 137 0.40 1.91 -5.24
N ALA A 138 0.05 3.14 -4.87
CA ALA A 138 0.99 4.25 -4.77
C ALA A 138 2.09 3.95 -3.74
N GLU A 139 1.69 3.55 -2.53
CA GLU A 139 2.62 3.12 -1.48
C GLU A 139 3.51 1.96 -1.95
N SER A 140 2.92 0.95 -2.60
CA SER A 140 3.67 -0.21 -3.10
C SER A 140 4.72 0.19 -4.14
N ARG A 141 4.38 1.12 -5.06
CA ARG A 141 5.34 1.69 -6.01
C ARG A 141 6.43 2.50 -5.33
N MET A 142 6.12 3.22 -4.25
CA MET A 142 7.10 3.99 -3.49
C MET A 142 8.10 3.07 -2.77
N ARG A 143 7.61 2.05 -2.06
CA ARG A 143 8.46 1.04 -1.41
C ARG A 143 9.33 0.28 -2.41
N ALA A 144 8.79 -0.07 -3.58
CA ALA A 144 9.54 -0.72 -4.64
C ALA A 144 10.75 0.11 -5.12
N ARG A 145 10.67 1.45 -5.12
CA ARG A 145 11.80 2.33 -5.51
C ARG A 145 12.96 2.29 -4.52
N GLY A 146 12.67 2.01 -3.25
CA GLY A 146 13.68 1.87 -2.18
C GLY A 146 14.13 0.42 -1.94
N SER A 147 13.62 -0.54 -2.70
CA SER A 147 13.90 -1.96 -2.48
C SER A 147 15.32 -2.34 -2.84
N VAL A 148 15.87 -3.31 -2.09
CA VAL A 148 17.19 -3.87 -2.37
C VAL A 148 17.15 -4.62 -3.70
N PRO A 149 18.04 -4.31 -4.66
CA PRO A 149 18.08 -5.01 -5.94
C PRO A 149 18.37 -6.52 -5.78
N SER A 150 17.61 -7.33 -6.52
CA SER A 150 17.80 -8.79 -6.53
C SER A 150 19.08 -9.20 -7.24
N GLY A 151 19.74 -10.24 -6.72
CA GLY A 151 20.90 -10.87 -7.35
C GLY A 151 22.27 -10.52 -6.74
N GLY A 152 22.32 -9.67 -5.71
CA GLY A 152 23.56 -9.31 -5.01
C GLY A 152 24.67 -8.91 -5.98
N ASP A 153 25.89 -9.39 -5.76
CA ASP A 153 27.03 -9.13 -6.65
C ASP A 153 27.01 -10.00 -7.94
N LEU A 154 26.09 -10.97 -8.05
CA LEU A 154 26.01 -11.89 -9.18
C LEU A 154 25.30 -11.27 -10.39
N VAL A 155 24.30 -10.40 -10.15
CA VAL A 155 23.48 -9.80 -11.22
C VAL A 155 23.78 -8.29 -11.30
N PRO A 156 24.36 -7.81 -12.42
CA PRO A 156 24.57 -6.38 -12.60
C PRO A 156 23.26 -5.59 -12.59
N LEU A 157 23.28 -4.41 -11.97
CA LEU A 157 22.15 -3.49 -11.99
C LEU A 157 21.80 -3.09 -13.42
N ARG A 158 20.52 -3.22 -13.76
CA ARG A 158 19.97 -2.81 -15.06
C ARG A 158 19.29 -1.46 -14.96
N GLY A 159 19.44 -0.65 -16.00
CA GLY A 159 18.86 0.68 -16.07
C GLY A 159 17.41 0.65 -16.52
N ARG A 160 16.68 1.76 -16.32
CA ARG A 160 15.29 1.90 -16.82
C ARG A 160 15.19 1.71 -18.34
N ASP A 161 16.21 2.14 -19.08
CA ASP A 161 16.26 2.01 -20.55
C ASP A 161 16.47 0.58 -21.04
N ASP A 162 16.71 -0.38 -20.13
CA ASP A 162 16.79 -1.80 -20.47
C ASP A 162 15.41 -2.43 -20.68
N ILE A 163 14.34 -1.68 -20.39
CA ILE A 163 12.95 -2.01 -20.71
C ILE A 163 12.38 -0.88 -21.57
N ARG A 164 11.85 -1.22 -22.74
CA ARG A 164 11.14 -0.31 -23.63
C ARG A 164 9.67 -0.65 -23.62
N LEU A 165 8.85 0.23 -23.09
CA LEU A 165 7.39 0.10 -23.10
C LEU A 165 6.83 0.68 -24.41
N HIS A 166 6.20 -0.15 -25.24
CA HIS A 166 5.57 0.24 -26.50
C HIS A 166 4.08 0.53 -26.36
N GLY A 167 3.45 -0.03 -25.31
CA GLY A 167 2.07 0.30 -24.98
C GLY A 167 1.63 -0.37 -23.69
N ARG A 168 0.67 0.25 -23.01
CA ARG A 168 0.02 -0.25 -21.80
C ARG A 168 -1.48 -0.18 -21.96
N ARG A 169 -2.19 -1.22 -21.51
CA ARG A 169 -3.65 -1.24 -21.37
C ARG A 169 -4.02 -1.86 -20.03
N GLU A 170 -5.22 -1.56 -19.54
CA GLU A 170 -5.75 -2.15 -18.31
C GLU A 170 -7.11 -2.80 -18.64
N PRO A 171 -7.12 -4.04 -19.18
CA PRO A 171 -8.34 -4.71 -19.61
C PRO A 171 -9.33 -5.01 -18.48
N PHE A 172 -8.85 -5.10 -17.23
CA PHE A 172 -9.69 -5.32 -16.06
C PHE A 172 -9.29 -4.39 -14.91
N ALA A 173 -10.28 -3.78 -14.26
CA ALA A 173 -10.11 -2.68 -13.31
C ALA A 173 -11.19 -2.73 -12.22
N GLY A 174 -11.11 -3.73 -11.34
CA GLY A 174 -12.00 -3.90 -10.18
C GLY A 174 -11.30 -3.54 -8.87
N TYR A 175 -11.52 -4.36 -7.84
CA TYR A 175 -10.75 -4.33 -6.59
C TYR A 175 -9.25 -4.53 -6.88
N PHE A 176 -8.93 -5.58 -7.64
CA PHE A 176 -7.64 -5.77 -8.30
C PHE A 176 -7.68 -5.23 -9.74
N ALA A 177 -6.50 -5.11 -10.36
CA ALA A 177 -6.39 -4.79 -11.78
C ALA A 177 -5.61 -5.84 -12.56
N VAL A 178 -5.85 -5.91 -13.87
CA VAL A 178 -4.94 -6.58 -14.82
C VAL A 178 -4.40 -5.51 -15.74
N GLU A 179 -3.08 -5.39 -15.80
CA GLU A 179 -2.37 -4.58 -16.78
C GLU A 179 -1.77 -5.47 -17.87
N GLU A 180 -1.87 -5.02 -19.12
CA GLU A 180 -1.24 -5.64 -20.28
C GLU A 180 -0.21 -4.68 -20.86
N TRP A 181 1.05 -5.13 -20.94
CA TRP A 181 2.16 -4.36 -21.48
C TRP A 181 2.65 -4.99 -22.78
N ARG A 182 2.83 -4.16 -23.80
CA ARG A 182 3.64 -4.47 -24.98
C ARG A 182 5.00 -3.83 -24.78
N LEU A 183 6.05 -4.65 -24.72
CA LEU A 183 7.38 -4.18 -24.35
C LEU A 183 8.50 -4.97 -25.05
N SER A 184 9.71 -4.43 -25.04
CA SER A 184 10.95 -5.15 -25.33
C SER A 184 11.93 -4.96 -24.19
N HIS A 185 12.74 -5.96 -23.86
CA HIS A 185 13.78 -5.82 -22.84
C HIS A 185 15.14 -6.31 -23.33
N ARG A 186 16.23 -5.92 -22.65
CA ARG A 186 17.59 -6.40 -22.98
C ARG A 186 17.71 -7.91 -22.89
N THR A 187 18.39 -8.50 -23.87
CA THR A 187 18.82 -9.90 -23.82
C THR A 187 20.21 -10.05 -23.21
N HIS A 188 20.54 -11.23 -22.71
CA HIS A 188 21.89 -11.53 -22.19
C HIS A 188 22.98 -11.58 -23.27
N ALA A 189 22.59 -11.80 -24.54
CA ALA A 189 23.52 -11.78 -25.67
C ALA A 189 23.71 -10.37 -26.26
N GLY A 190 23.14 -9.34 -25.63
CA GLY A 190 23.07 -7.98 -26.17
C GLY A 190 21.82 -7.73 -27.04
N GLY A 191 21.60 -6.46 -27.40
CA GLY A 191 20.38 -6.06 -28.12
C GLY A 191 19.11 -6.14 -27.27
N PHE A 192 17.95 -6.22 -27.92
CA PHE A 192 16.63 -6.30 -27.30
C PHE A 192 15.89 -7.54 -27.82
N THR A 193 14.95 -8.05 -27.02
CA THR A 193 13.95 -8.99 -27.51
C THR A 193 13.10 -8.34 -28.61
N PRO A 194 12.46 -9.13 -29.49
CA PRO A 194 11.26 -8.66 -30.19
C PRO A 194 10.23 -8.06 -29.23
N GLU A 195 9.26 -7.32 -29.76
CA GLU A 195 8.11 -6.91 -28.95
C GLU A 195 7.39 -8.15 -28.41
N VAL A 196 7.17 -8.17 -27.10
CA VAL A 196 6.42 -9.20 -26.39
C VAL A 196 5.24 -8.59 -25.67
N ARG A 197 4.19 -9.39 -25.52
CA ARG A 197 3.04 -9.06 -24.67
C ARG A 197 3.16 -9.77 -23.33
N ARG A 198 2.93 -9.05 -22.24
CA ARG A 198 2.88 -9.57 -20.88
C ARG A 198 1.66 -9.01 -20.16
N GLU A 199 1.09 -9.84 -19.31
CA GLU A 199 -0.02 -9.47 -18.44
C GLU A 199 0.47 -9.56 -17.00
N GLY A 200 0.06 -8.60 -16.18
CA GLY A 200 0.37 -8.53 -14.77
C GLY A 200 -0.89 -8.25 -13.96
N PHE A 201 -1.04 -8.95 -12.85
CA PHE A 201 -2.10 -8.74 -11.88
C PHE A 201 -1.62 -7.74 -10.83
N VAL A 202 -2.27 -6.57 -10.82
CA VAL A 202 -1.90 -5.43 -10.00
C VAL A 202 -2.65 -5.48 -8.68
N MET A 203 -1.88 -5.59 -7.61
CA MET A 203 -2.34 -5.51 -6.23
C MET A 203 -1.29 -4.80 -5.35
N GLY A 204 -1.67 -4.55 -4.10
CA GLY A 204 -0.81 -3.91 -3.11
C GLY A 204 0.17 -4.87 -2.45
N ASP A 205 1.16 -4.32 -1.77
CA ASP A 205 2.00 -5.08 -0.84
C ASP A 205 1.20 -5.51 0.40
N ALA A 206 1.66 -6.59 1.02
CA ALA A 206 1.09 -7.13 2.24
C ALA A 206 2.19 -7.51 3.25
N VAL A 207 1.79 -7.62 4.51
CA VAL A 207 2.61 -8.14 5.59
C VAL A 207 2.17 -9.55 5.95
N VAL A 208 3.10 -10.36 6.42
CA VAL A 208 2.83 -11.68 6.96
C VAL A 208 3.59 -11.82 8.27
N VAL A 209 2.89 -12.13 9.35
CA VAL A 209 3.45 -12.21 10.70
C VAL A 209 3.20 -13.61 11.23
N LEU A 210 4.26 -14.36 11.52
CA LEU A 210 4.16 -15.61 12.27
C LEU A 210 4.29 -15.31 13.78
N PRO A 211 3.21 -15.41 14.57
CA PRO A 211 3.29 -15.28 16.02
C PRO A 211 4.01 -16.49 16.60
N TRP A 212 5.02 -16.25 17.43
CA TRP A 212 5.81 -17.28 18.08
C TRP A 212 6.00 -16.96 19.56
N ASP A 213 5.76 -17.98 20.38
CA ASP A 213 6.10 -17.99 21.80
C ASP A 213 7.43 -18.73 21.99
N PRO A 214 8.54 -18.01 22.25
CA PRO A 214 9.85 -18.62 22.43
C PRO A 214 9.99 -19.41 23.74
N VAL A 215 9.11 -19.19 24.73
CA VAL A 215 9.15 -19.87 26.04
C VAL A 215 8.51 -21.25 25.93
N ARG A 216 7.36 -21.35 25.27
CA ARG A 216 6.66 -22.61 25.03
C ARG A 216 7.06 -23.30 23.72
N ASP A 217 7.85 -22.62 22.90
CA ASP A 217 8.30 -23.03 21.57
C ASP A 217 7.18 -23.44 20.60
N ARG A 218 6.14 -22.61 20.56
CA ARG A 218 4.95 -22.83 19.73
C ARG A 218 4.53 -21.59 18.95
N VAL A 219 3.73 -21.80 17.92
CA VAL A 219 3.21 -20.77 17.02
C VAL A 219 1.69 -20.79 17.00
N LEU A 220 1.10 -19.67 16.61
CA LEU A 220 -0.32 -19.59 16.27
C LEU A 220 -0.47 -19.44 14.75
N LEU A 221 -1.26 -20.30 14.15
CA LEU A 221 -1.63 -20.24 12.73
C LEU A 221 -3.10 -19.87 12.61
N VAL A 222 -3.48 -19.29 11.47
CA VAL A 222 -4.87 -19.02 11.12
C VAL A 222 -5.31 -19.94 9.99
N GLU A 223 -6.55 -20.41 10.05
CA GLU A 223 -7.22 -21.18 8.99
C GLU A 223 -8.31 -20.32 8.37
N GLN A 224 -8.23 -20.12 7.05
CA GLN A 224 -9.13 -19.22 6.32
C GLN A 224 -9.47 -19.79 4.94
N PHE A 225 -10.67 -19.48 4.44
CA PHE A 225 -11.06 -19.77 3.05
C PHE A 225 -10.26 -18.91 2.07
N ARG A 226 -9.68 -19.54 1.05
CA ARG A 226 -8.95 -18.84 -0.01
C ARG A 226 -9.58 -19.09 -1.39
N MET A 227 -9.91 -17.98 -2.05
CA MET A 227 -10.54 -17.98 -3.38
C MET A 227 -9.66 -18.64 -4.46
N GLY A 228 -8.34 -18.41 -4.43
CA GLY A 228 -7.41 -18.98 -5.42
C GLY A 228 -7.45 -20.51 -5.49
N PRO A 229 -7.18 -21.22 -4.37
CA PRO A 229 -7.38 -22.67 -4.27
C PRO A 229 -8.78 -23.13 -4.68
N ALA A 230 -9.85 -22.43 -4.26
CA ALA A 230 -11.22 -22.78 -4.63
C ALA A 230 -11.46 -22.70 -6.15
N MET A 231 -11.01 -21.63 -6.80
CA MET A 231 -11.08 -21.45 -8.26
C MET A 231 -10.21 -22.45 -9.03
N ARG A 232 -9.11 -22.90 -8.41
CA ARG A 232 -8.27 -23.98 -8.93
C ARG A 232 -8.92 -25.36 -8.75
N HIS A 233 -10.05 -25.45 -8.07
CA HIS A 233 -10.72 -26.69 -7.68
C HIS A 233 -9.86 -27.57 -6.76
N ASP A 234 -9.12 -26.94 -5.85
CA ASP A 234 -8.46 -27.65 -4.77
C ASP A 234 -9.50 -28.32 -3.86
N PRO A 235 -9.32 -29.60 -3.45
CA PRO A 235 -10.24 -30.27 -2.55
C PRO A 235 -10.32 -29.62 -1.17
N GLN A 236 -9.34 -28.83 -0.76
CA GLN A 236 -9.31 -28.15 0.53
C GLN A 236 -8.92 -26.67 0.36
N PRO A 237 -9.88 -25.76 0.10
CA PRO A 237 -9.60 -24.34 -0.06
C PRO A 237 -9.49 -23.56 1.26
N TRP A 238 -9.62 -24.22 2.42
CA TRP A 238 -9.25 -23.67 3.71
C TRP A 238 -7.80 -23.99 4.02
N LEU A 239 -6.94 -22.97 4.03
CA LEU A 239 -5.50 -23.13 4.20
C LEU A 239 -5.08 -22.73 5.61
N LEU A 240 -4.07 -23.41 6.15
CA LEU A 240 -3.30 -22.93 7.30
C LEU A 240 -2.28 -21.89 6.83
N GLU A 241 -2.27 -20.75 7.51
CA GLU A 241 -1.50 -19.57 7.16
C GLU A 241 -0.97 -18.88 8.42
N ALA A 242 -0.02 -17.97 8.23
CA ALA A 242 0.35 -17.00 9.25
C ALA A 242 -0.61 -15.80 9.16
N VAL A 243 -0.69 -14.99 10.22
CA VAL A 243 -1.46 -13.74 10.21
C VAL A 243 -0.95 -12.86 9.07
N ALA A 244 -1.85 -12.29 8.28
CA ALA A 244 -1.46 -11.49 7.12
C ALA A 244 -2.51 -10.47 6.74
N GLY A 245 -2.04 -9.34 6.23
CA GLY A 245 -2.95 -8.36 5.65
C GLY A 245 -2.22 -7.29 4.87
N ARG A 246 -3.01 -6.45 4.22
CA ARG A 246 -2.50 -5.47 3.27
C ARG A 246 -1.91 -4.28 4.01
N VAL A 247 -0.86 -3.68 3.44
CA VAL A 247 -0.35 -2.40 3.97
C VAL A 247 -1.19 -1.26 3.43
N ASP A 248 -1.88 -0.54 4.31
CA ASP A 248 -2.76 0.54 3.90
C ASP A 248 -2.01 1.83 3.53
N ALA A 249 -2.71 2.73 2.84
CA ALA A 249 -2.13 3.96 2.32
C ALA A 249 -1.71 4.91 3.47
N GLY A 250 -0.42 5.17 3.59
CA GLY A 250 0.18 5.96 4.67
C GLY A 250 0.55 5.16 5.91
N GLU A 251 0.46 3.83 5.86
CA GLU A 251 0.88 2.91 6.92
C GLU A 251 2.27 2.33 6.61
N THR A 252 3.13 2.22 7.63
CA THR A 252 4.39 1.47 7.52
C THR A 252 4.14 -0.05 7.57
N VAL A 253 5.10 -0.85 7.09
CA VAL A 253 4.97 -2.31 7.12
C VAL A 253 4.93 -2.85 8.56
N GLU A 254 5.65 -2.22 9.50
CA GLU A 254 5.62 -2.60 10.91
C GLU A 254 4.30 -2.22 11.60
N GLU A 255 3.69 -1.09 11.23
CA GLU A 255 2.36 -0.71 11.72
C GLU A 255 1.30 -1.70 11.24
N ALA A 256 1.28 -2.01 9.94
CA ALA A 256 0.39 -3.03 9.37
C ALA A 256 0.54 -4.37 10.11
N ALA A 257 1.78 -4.85 10.26
CA ALA A 257 2.06 -6.11 10.95
C ALA A 257 1.56 -6.14 12.41
N ARG A 258 1.54 -5.00 13.10
CA ARG A 258 1.05 -4.87 14.47
C ARG A 258 -0.46 -4.69 14.55
N ARG A 259 -1.09 -4.16 13.50
CA ARG A 259 -2.54 -4.01 13.37
C ARG A 259 -3.21 -5.34 13.05
N GLU A 260 -2.65 -6.13 12.14
CA GLU A 260 -3.27 -7.41 11.72
C GLU A 260 -3.29 -8.47 12.83
N ALA A 261 -2.28 -8.52 13.70
CA ALA A 261 -2.20 -9.51 14.78
C ALA A 261 -3.38 -9.50 15.78
N PRO A 262 -3.83 -8.35 16.32
CA PRO A 262 -5.05 -8.32 17.12
C PRO A 262 -6.32 -8.53 16.30
N GLU A 263 -6.37 -8.09 15.03
CA GLU A 263 -7.56 -8.21 14.17
C GLU A 263 -7.86 -9.68 13.81
N GLU A 264 -6.86 -10.44 13.36
CA GLU A 264 -7.05 -11.81 12.89
C GLU A 264 -6.91 -12.88 13.98
N ALA A 265 -6.24 -12.56 15.10
CA ALA A 265 -5.84 -13.57 16.08
C ALA A 265 -5.98 -13.14 17.55
N ASP A 266 -6.50 -11.95 17.84
CA ASP A 266 -6.58 -11.38 19.21
C ASP A 266 -5.22 -11.42 19.95
N LEU A 267 -4.13 -11.22 19.20
CA LEU A 267 -2.77 -11.29 19.72
C LEU A 267 -2.10 -9.92 19.82
N ARG A 268 -1.36 -9.73 20.91
CA ARG A 268 -0.41 -8.61 21.05
C ARG A 268 1.02 -9.06 20.72
N VAL A 269 1.56 -8.55 19.62
CA VAL A 269 2.97 -8.73 19.26
C VAL A 269 3.87 -7.76 20.05
N ARG A 270 4.70 -8.32 20.93
CA ARG A 270 5.64 -7.56 21.79
C ARG A 270 6.83 -7.04 21.01
N ARG A 271 7.44 -7.90 20.20
CA ARG A 271 8.60 -7.59 19.36
C ARG A 271 8.40 -8.19 17.98
N LEU A 272 8.76 -7.43 16.96
CA LEU A 272 8.63 -7.83 15.56
C LEU A 272 10.04 -7.98 14.99
N PHE A 273 10.35 -9.14 14.43
CA PHE A 273 11.62 -9.42 13.77
C PHE A 273 11.40 -9.54 12.27
N PRO A 274 12.07 -8.72 11.43
CA PRO A 274 12.00 -8.88 9.99
C PRO A 274 12.61 -10.23 9.59
N ALA A 275 11.88 -10.98 8.78
CA ALA A 275 12.33 -12.24 8.19
C ALA A 275 12.75 -12.00 6.73
N LEU A 276 12.39 -12.90 5.82
CA LEU A 276 12.66 -12.73 4.39
C LEU A 276 11.52 -11.93 3.73
N HIS A 277 11.81 -11.08 2.75
CA HIS A 277 10.78 -10.38 1.98
C HIS A 277 10.87 -10.83 0.52
N HIS A 278 9.73 -11.03 -0.16
CA HIS A 278 9.74 -11.66 -1.48
C HIS A 278 8.49 -11.35 -2.31
N TYR A 279 8.62 -11.55 -3.62
CA TYR A 279 7.49 -11.67 -4.54
C TYR A 279 6.95 -13.11 -4.50
N PRO A 280 5.65 -13.33 -4.24
CA PRO A 280 5.09 -14.68 -4.19
C PRO A 280 5.02 -15.32 -5.59
N SER A 281 4.83 -14.51 -6.64
CA SER A 281 4.83 -15.00 -8.03
C SER A 281 5.29 -13.90 -9.02
N PRO A 282 6.62 -13.62 -9.10
CA PRO A 282 7.17 -12.47 -9.83
C PRO A 282 6.92 -12.50 -11.35
N GLY A 283 6.46 -13.62 -11.89
CA GLY A 283 6.10 -13.73 -13.30
C GLY A 283 4.76 -13.06 -13.65
N ALA A 284 3.89 -12.81 -12.66
CA ALA A 284 2.53 -12.38 -12.93
C ALA A 284 1.93 -11.41 -11.91
N VAL A 285 2.36 -11.38 -10.65
CA VAL A 285 1.74 -10.52 -9.62
C VAL A 285 2.68 -9.41 -9.17
N THR A 286 2.13 -8.23 -8.87
CA THR A 286 2.92 -7.09 -8.37
C THR A 286 3.14 -7.10 -6.87
N GLU A 287 2.38 -7.91 -6.13
CA GLU A 287 2.45 -8.02 -4.67
C GLU A 287 3.86 -8.30 -4.18
N PHE A 288 4.30 -7.55 -3.17
CA PHE A 288 5.49 -7.87 -2.40
C PHE A 288 5.10 -8.18 -0.95
N LEU A 289 5.62 -9.27 -0.41
CA LEU A 289 5.31 -9.75 0.93
C LEU A 289 6.43 -9.40 1.90
N TYR A 290 6.09 -8.61 2.91
CA TYR A 290 6.95 -8.26 4.04
C TYR A 290 6.70 -9.25 5.19
N MET A 291 7.58 -10.24 5.31
CA MET A 291 7.43 -11.28 6.32
C MET A 291 8.15 -10.95 7.63
N PHE A 292 7.51 -11.29 8.75
CA PHE A 292 7.98 -11.07 10.11
C PHE A 292 7.73 -12.29 10.99
N VAL A 293 8.54 -12.42 12.03
CA VAL A 293 8.22 -13.23 13.21
C VAL A 293 7.88 -12.28 14.36
N GLY A 294 6.69 -12.47 14.94
CA GLY A 294 6.19 -11.67 16.06
C GLY A 294 6.30 -12.44 17.37
N ILE A 295 6.98 -11.89 18.38
CA ILE A 295 6.99 -12.47 19.73
C ILE A 295 5.65 -12.20 20.40
N ALA A 296 4.93 -13.27 20.73
CA ALA A 296 3.64 -13.22 21.42
C ALA A 296 3.65 -14.17 22.64
N ASP A 297 2.81 -13.90 23.65
CA ASP A 297 2.46 -14.93 24.63
C ASP A 297 1.37 -15.78 24.00
N LEU A 298 1.54 -17.09 23.97
CA LEU A 298 0.56 -18.00 23.40
C LEU A 298 0.19 -19.02 24.48
N PRO A 299 -0.69 -18.74 25.46
CA PRO A 299 -1.27 -19.73 26.38
C PRO A 299 -2.19 -20.75 25.67
N ASP A 300 -2.65 -21.79 26.40
CA ASP A 300 -3.39 -22.93 25.80
C ASP A 300 -4.76 -22.53 25.23
N ASP A 301 -5.30 -21.41 25.70
CA ASP A 301 -6.56 -20.80 25.28
C ASP A 301 -6.40 -19.76 24.16
N SER A 302 -5.20 -19.59 23.59
CA SER A 302 -5.00 -18.68 22.43
C SER A 302 -5.57 -19.21 21.12
N ALA A 303 -5.97 -20.49 21.04
CA ALA A 303 -6.70 -21.00 19.89
C ALA A 303 -8.18 -20.61 19.99
N GLY A 304 -8.80 -20.21 18.88
CA GLY A 304 -10.16 -19.69 18.89
C GLY A 304 -10.73 -19.46 17.50
N VAL A 305 -11.92 -18.86 17.44
CA VAL A 305 -12.48 -18.30 16.20
C VAL A 305 -12.43 -16.78 16.35
N HIS A 306 -11.87 -16.12 15.35
CA HIS A 306 -11.54 -14.70 15.34
C HIS A 306 -12.01 -14.06 14.02
N GLY A 307 -11.87 -12.74 13.90
CA GLY A 307 -12.38 -11.91 12.81
C GLY A 307 -13.15 -10.70 13.36
N LEU A 308 -13.16 -9.60 12.61
CA LEU A 308 -13.85 -8.37 13.01
C LEU A 308 -15.36 -8.42 12.70
N ASP A 309 -16.17 -7.94 13.66
CA ASP A 309 -17.60 -7.71 13.46
C ASP A 309 -17.82 -6.67 12.34
N GLY A 310 -18.11 -7.15 11.12
CA GLY A 310 -18.34 -6.31 9.94
C GLY A 310 -17.55 -6.72 8.70
N GLU A 311 -16.54 -7.56 8.87
CA GLU A 311 -15.82 -8.20 7.76
C GLU A 311 -16.42 -9.58 7.46
N THR A 312 -16.24 -10.07 6.23
CA THR A 312 -16.73 -11.42 5.83
C THR A 312 -15.68 -12.48 6.11
N GLU A 313 -14.89 -12.31 7.16
CA GLU A 313 -13.74 -13.16 7.48
C GLU A 313 -14.11 -14.12 8.62
N ASP A 314 -14.08 -15.42 8.31
CA ASP A 314 -14.29 -16.53 9.25
C ASP A 314 -12.93 -17.19 9.48
N ILE A 315 -12.26 -16.80 10.58
CA ILE A 315 -10.87 -17.13 10.86
C ILE A 315 -10.79 -18.06 12.06
N ARG A 316 -10.07 -19.18 11.94
CA ARG A 316 -9.83 -20.10 13.05
C ARG A 316 -8.36 -20.17 13.44
N GLY A 317 -8.05 -19.87 14.69
CA GLY A 317 -6.72 -19.97 15.27
C GLY A 317 -6.36 -21.41 15.67
N HIS A 318 -5.13 -21.83 15.35
CA HIS A 318 -4.57 -23.14 15.68
C HIS A 318 -3.22 -22.99 16.36
N LEU A 319 -3.09 -23.56 17.57
CA LEU A 319 -1.81 -23.63 18.29
C LEU A 319 -1.05 -24.90 17.90
N LEU A 320 0.19 -24.73 17.43
CA LEU A 320 1.07 -25.83 17.06
C LEU A 320 2.47 -25.63 17.64
N ASP A 321 3.09 -26.72 18.08
CA ASP A 321 4.52 -26.73 18.38
C ASP A 321 5.31 -26.33 17.12
N ARG A 322 6.35 -25.50 17.28
CA ARG A 322 7.17 -25.05 16.16
C ARG A 322 7.76 -26.23 15.38
N ALA A 323 8.21 -27.26 16.10
CA ALA A 323 8.77 -28.47 15.50
C ALA A 323 7.73 -29.25 14.66
N GLU A 324 6.46 -29.26 15.07
CA GLU A 324 5.38 -29.91 14.32
C GLU A 324 5.05 -29.12 13.05
N LEU A 325 5.03 -27.78 13.10
CA LEU A 325 4.93 -26.95 11.90
C LEU A 325 6.05 -27.27 10.90
N THR A 326 7.31 -27.31 11.36
CA THR A 326 8.44 -27.69 10.49
C THR A 326 8.24 -29.08 9.88
N ARG A 327 7.78 -30.06 10.67
CA ARG A 327 7.47 -31.42 10.20
C ARG A 327 6.39 -31.41 9.11
N MET A 328 5.29 -30.68 9.32
CA MET A 328 4.19 -30.56 8.35
C MET A 328 4.66 -29.92 7.04
N VAL A 329 5.48 -28.87 7.13
CA VAL A 329 6.07 -28.19 5.96
C VAL A 329 6.94 -29.16 5.17
N LEU A 330 7.87 -29.86 5.82
CA LEU A 330 8.77 -30.80 5.16
C LEU A 330 8.04 -32.05 4.60
N ALA A 331 6.90 -32.40 5.18
CA ALA A 331 6.02 -33.46 4.67
C ALA A 331 5.13 -33.01 3.50
N GLY A 332 5.18 -31.73 3.09
CA GLY A 332 4.33 -31.19 2.02
C GLY A 332 2.86 -31.02 2.41
N GLN A 333 2.57 -30.92 3.71
CA GLN A 333 1.21 -30.77 4.25
C GLN A 333 0.76 -29.31 4.37
N ILE A 334 1.69 -28.36 4.20
CA ILE A 334 1.42 -26.92 4.12
C ILE A 334 1.70 -26.44 2.71
N SER A 335 0.71 -25.83 2.08
CA SER A 335 0.78 -25.32 0.70
C SER A 335 0.80 -23.79 0.61
N ASN A 336 0.60 -23.07 1.73
CA ASN A 336 0.76 -21.63 1.79
C ASN A 336 2.26 -21.27 1.80
N GLY A 337 2.73 -20.65 0.71
CA GLY A 337 4.14 -20.31 0.50
C GLY A 337 4.75 -19.44 1.61
N PRO A 338 4.13 -18.30 1.98
CA PRO A 338 4.62 -17.45 3.07
C PRO A 338 4.81 -18.20 4.40
N LEU A 339 3.83 -19.04 4.79
CA LEU A 339 3.94 -19.86 5.98
C LEU A 339 5.09 -20.86 5.89
N VAL A 340 5.24 -21.55 4.75
CA VAL A 340 6.37 -22.47 4.51
C VAL A 340 7.72 -21.75 4.71
N MET A 341 7.88 -20.56 4.14
CA MET A 341 9.12 -19.78 4.26
C MET A 341 9.38 -19.32 5.70
N LEU A 342 8.35 -18.80 6.38
CA LEU A 342 8.46 -18.36 7.77
C LEU A 342 8.78 -19.52 8.72
N ALA A 343 8.15 -20.69 8.51
CA ALA A 343 8.43 -21.89 9.30
C ALA A 343 9.91 -22.31 9.19
N LEU A 344 10.42 -22.45 7.96
CA LEU A 344 11.80 -22.87 7.72
C LEU A 344 12.81 -21.81 8.18
N TRP A 345 12.50 -20.52 8.00
CA TRP A 345 13.34 -19.44 8.48
C TRP A 345 13.38 -19.40 10.01
N LEU A 346 12.21 -19.51 10.67
CA LEU A 346 12.13 -19.53 12.13
C LEU A 346 12.85 -20.76 12.70
N ASP A 347 12.71 -21.94 12.08
CA ASP A 347 13.42 -23.15 12.50
C ASP A 347 14.95 -22.95 12.53
N ARG A 348 15.48 -22.25 11.52
CA ARG A 348 16.89 -21.90 11.43
C ARG A 348 17.30 -20.83 12.46
N GLU A 349 16.46 -19.83 12.67
CA GLU A 349 16.82 -18.59 13.39
C GLU A 349 16.39 -18.59 14.86
N ALA A 350 15.62 -19.59 15.31
CA ALA A 350 14.99 -19.62 16.63
C ALA A 350 15.97 -19.34 17.77
N GLU A 351 17.13 -20.00 17.82
CA GLU A 351 18.09 -19.80 18.92
C GLU A 351 18.64 -18.36 18.97
N ARG A 352 18.91 -17.75 17.81
CA ARG A 352 19.33 -16.34 17.75
C ARG A 352 18.21 -15.45 18.26
N LEU A 353 16.98 -15.66 17.81
CA LEU A 353 15.84 -14.86 18.24
C LEU A 353 15.53 -15.02 19.73
N ARG A 354 15.68 -16.22 20.31
CA ARG A 354 15.55 -16.42 21.78
C ARG A 354 16.59 -15.61 22.54
N ALA A 355 17.85 -15.66 22.11
CA ALA A 355 18.92 -14.89 22.74
C ALA A 355 18.67 -13.39 22.66
N GLU A 356 18.17 -12.90 21.52
CA GLU A 356 17.82 -11.49 21.36
C GLU A 356 16.56 -11.08 22.11
N ALA A 357 15.57 -11.96 22.27
CA ALA A 357 14.31 -11.66 22.95
C ALA A 357 14.39 -11.80 24.49
N GLY A 358 15.36 -12.56 25.00
CA GLY A 358 15.61 -12.75 26.42
C GLY A 358 16.58 -11.75 27.06
N GLY A 359 17.24 -10.91 26.26
CA GLY A 359 18.01 -9.74 26.71
C GLY A 359 17.19 -8.47 26.57
#